data_AF-A0A353Y3E4-F1
#
_entry.id   AF-A0A353Y3E4-F1
#
_cell.length_a   1.000
_cell.length_b   1.000
_cell.length_c   1.000
_cell.angle_alpha   90.00
_cell.angle_beta   90.00
_cell.angle_gamma   90.00
#
_symmetry.space_group_name_H-M   'P 1'
#
loop_
_entity.id
_entity.type
_entity.pdbx_description
1 polymer ?
#
loop_
_entity_poly.entity_id
_entity_poly.type
_entity_poly.pdbx_seq_one_letter_code
_entity_poly.pdbx_strand_id
1 'polypeptide(L)' 'DEATSALDEEAEKTLYGKLLAMVKAGNGAIVSIAHRQTVATFHSQRWTLEKRSDETVAMFQLRQA' A
#
# COMPACT_ATOMS: atom_id res chain seq x y z
N ASP A 1 2.55 6.49 6.49
CA ASP A 1 2.80 6.65 5.05
C ASP A 1 4.31 6.54 4.84
N GLU A 2 4.75 5.78 3.84
CA GLU A 2 6.17 5.44 3.57
C GLU A 2 7.00 4.80 4.71
N ALA A 3 6.38 4.23 5.74
CA ALA A 3 7.11 3.68 6.90
C ALA A 3 8.08 2.53 6.56
N THR A 4 7.98 1.94 5.37
CA THR A 4 8.82 0.81 4.92
C THR A 4 9.83 1.17 3.84
N SER A 5 9.91 2.43 3.40
CA SER A 5 10.80 2.86 2.31
C SER A 5 12.28 2.70 2.63
N ALA A 6 12.63 2.67 3.92
CA ALA A 6 14.00 2.48 4.44
C ALA A 6 14.28 1.08 5.00
N LEU A 7 13.30 0.16 4.99
CA LEU A 7 13.48 -1.20 5.50
C LEU A 7 14.14 -2.10 4.44
N ASP A 8 14.89 -3.09 4.91
CA ASP A 8 15.21 -4.26 4.10
C ASP A 8 13.97 -5.17 3.96
N GLU A 9 14.07 -6.17 3.06
CA GLU A 9 12.95 -7.06 2.75
C GLU A 9 12.51 -7.93 3.95
N GLU A 10 13.44 -8.30 4.83
CA GLU A 10 13.16 -9.14 6.00
C GLU A 10 12.41 -8.36 7.08
N ALA A 11 12.84 -7.13 7.36
CA ALA A 11 12.19 -6.21 8.27
C ALA A 11 10.80 -5.81 7.74
N GLU A 12 10.66 -5.57 6.44
CA GLU A 12 9.36 -5.28 5.81
C GLU A 12 8.38 -6.44 5.99
N LYS A 13 8.82 -7.67 5.71
CA LYS A 13 7.99 -8.87 5.89
C LYS A 13 7.57 -9.08 7.35
N THR A 14 8.49 -8.85 8.28
CA THR A 14 8.20 -8.97 9.72
C THR A 14 7.18 -7.94 10.18
N LEU A 15 7.32 -6.70 9.72
CA LEU A 15 6.40 -5.61 10.05
C LEU A 15 4.99 -5.89 9.48
N TYR A 16 4.90 -6.19 8.18
CA TYR A 16 3.62 -6.49 7.55
C TYR A 16 2.93 -7.72 8.15
N GLY A 17 3.69 -8.74 8.54
CA GLY A 17 3.15 -9.91 9.25
C GLY A 17 2.45 -9.52 10.55
N LYS A 18 3.07 -8.65 11.36
CA LYS A 18 2.47 -8.17 12.61
C LYS A 18 1.25 -7.29 12.37
N LEU A 19 1.33 -6.37 11.41
CA LEU A 19 0.21 -5.48 11.06
C LEU A 19 -1.01 -6.27 10.57
N LEU A 20 -0.81 -7.26 9.70
CA LEU A 20 -1.89 -8.12 9.21
C LEU A 20 -2.52 -8.94 10.33
N ALA A 21 -1.72 -9.47 11.27
CA ALA A 21 -2.25 -10.20 12.41
C ALA A 21 -3.14 -9.31 13.30
N MET A 22 -2.71 -8.07 13.57
CA MET A 22 -3.49 -7.10 14.34
C MET A 22 -4.80 -6.74 13.64
N VAL A 23 -4.76 -6.47 12.34
CA VAL A 23 -5.94 -6.10 11.53
C VAL A 23 -6.94 -7.26 11.49
N LYS A 24 -6.47 -8.49 11.32
CA LYS A 24 -7.32 -9.69 11.38
C LYS A 24 -7.97 -9.86 12.75
N ALA A 25 -7.21 -9.70 13.83
CA ALA A 25 -7.74 -9.82 15.18
C ALA A 25 -8.79 -8.73 15.50
N GLY A 26 -8.61 -7.52 14.97
CA GLY A 26 -9.54 -6.41 15.14
C GLY A 26 -10.69 -6.36 14.12
N ASN A 27 -10.77 -7.34 13.21
CA ASN A 27 -11.71 -7.33 12.07
C ASN A 27 -11.71 -6.01 11.28
N GLY A 28 -10.51 -5.42 11.12
CA GLY A 28 -10.29 -4.15 10.46
C GLY A 28 -9.79 -4.29 9.02
N ALA A 29 -9.38 -3.16 8.44
CA ALA A 29 -8.71 -3.11 7.15
C ALA A 29 -7.39 -2.33 7.25
N ILE A 30 -6.44 -2.64 6.37
CA ILE A 30 -5.19 -1.91 6.23
C ILE A 30 -5.06 -1.37 4.81
N VAL A 31 -4.72 -0.08 4.71
CA VAL A 31 -4.38 0.59 3.47
C VAL A 31 -2.95 1.07 3.59
N SER A 32 -2.10 0.64 2.66
CA SER A 32 -0.70 1.03 2.60
C SER A 32 -0.44 1.86 1.34
N ILE A 33 0.33 2.93 1.51
CA ILE A 33 0.85 3.76 0.42
C ILE A 33 2.35 3.49 0.37
N ALA A 34 2.80 2.95 -0.76
CA ALA A 34 4.19 2.53 -0.94
C ALA A 34 4.61 2.63 -2.41
N HIS A 35 5.86 3.04 -2.63
CA HIS A 35 6.50 3.04 -3.95
C HIS A 35 7.06 1.65 -4.34
N ARG A 36 7.26 0.76 -3.36
CA ARG A 36 7.85 -0.57 -3.58
C ARG A 36 6.79 -1.60 -3.96
N GLN A 37 7.06 -2.35 -5.02
CA GLN A 37 6.15 -3.38 -5.52
C GLN A 37 5.98 -4.57 -4.55
N THR A 38 6.96 -4.80 -3.67
CA THR A 38 6.99 -5.90 -2.68
C THR A 38 5.80 -5.85 -1.72
N VAL A 39 5.39 -4.63 -1.32
CA VAL A 39 4.26 -4.38 -0.43
C VAL A 39 2.95 -4.94 -0.99
N ALA A 40 2.77 -4.92 -2.32
CA ALA A 40 1.54 -5.39 -2.96
C ALA A 40 1.22 -6.86 -2.62
N THR A 41 2.23 -7.67 -2.30
CA THR A 41 2.07 -9.08 -1.90
C THR A 41 1.27 -9.26 -0.60
N PHE A 42 1.20 -8.22 0.24
CA PHE A 42 0.49 -8.26 1.53
C PHE A 42 -0.97 -7.79 1.44
N HIS A 43 -1.44 -7.38 0.25
CA HIS A 43 -2.78 -6.83 0.06
C HIS A 43 -3.57 -7.62 -1.00
N SER A 44 -4.89 -7.67 -0.82
CA SER A 44 -5.81 -8.33 -1.76
C SER A 44 -6.25 -7.42 -2.91
N GLN A 45 -6.02 -6.11 -2.79
CA GLN A 45 -6.37 -5.11 -3.80
C GLN A 45 -5.20 -4.16 -3.97
N ARG A 46 -4.96 -3.76 -5.22
CA ARG A 46 -3.90 -2.82 -5.57
C ARG A 46 -4.47 -1.67 -6.39
N TRP A 47 -4.15 -0.45 -5.99
CA TRP A 47 -4.39 0.74 -6.79
C TRP A 47 -3.07 1.38 -7.19
N THR A 48 -3.00 1.87 -8.42
CA THR A 48 -1.90 2.70 -8.91
C THR A 48 -2.42 4.13 -9.03
N LEU A 49 -1.70 5.08 -8.42
CA LEU A 49 -2.00 6.50 -8.55
C LEU A 49 -1.36 7.01 -9.85
N GLU A 50 -2.18 7.31 -10.85
CA GLU A 50 -1.74 7.76 -12.17
C GLU A 50 -2.01 9.25 -12.34
N LYS A 51 -1.05 9.97 -12.94
CA LYS A 51 -1.25 11.38 -13.29
C LYS A 51 -2.27 11.47 -14.42
N ARG A 52 -3.29 12.31 -14.25
CA ARG A 52 -4.29 12.57 -15.28
C ARG A 52 -3.73 13.52 -16.34
N SER A 53 -4.14 13.32 -17.58
CA SER A 53 -3.76 14.19 -18.71
C SER A 53 -4.79 15.29 -19.00
N ASP A 54 -5.93 15.29 -18.30
CA ASP A 54 -6.97 16.30 -18.44
C ASP A 54 -6.79 17.45 -17.43
N GLU A 55 -7.11 18.69 -17.84
CA GLU A 55 -7.08 19.86 -16.96
C GLU A 55 -8.31 19.89 -16.04
N THR A 56 -8.47 18.86 -15.21
CA THR A 56 -9.54 18.76 -14.21
C THR A 56 -9.02 19.04 -12.80
N VAL A 57 -9.95 19.22 -11.84
CA VAL A 57 -9.65 19.63 -10.45
C VAL A 57 -8.77 18.60 -9.70
N ALA A 58 -8.80 17.33 -10.09
CA ALA A 58 -7.96 16.28 -9.51
C ALA A 58 -6.81 15.93 -10.46
N MET A 59 -5.57 16.15 -10.04
CA MET A 59 -4.36 15.89 -10.85
C MET A 59 -4.05 14.40 -11.03
N PHE A 60 -4.65 13.53 -10.22
CA PHE A 60 -4.36 12.09 -10.19
C PHE A 60 -5.63 11.25 -10.09
N GLN A 61 -5.56 10.02 -10.60
CA GLN A 61 -6.61 9.01 -10.52
C GLN A 61 -6.08 7.71 -9.92
N LEU A 62 -6.93 6.97 -9.20
CA LEU A 62 -6.63 5.61 -8.78
C LEU A 62 -7.09 4.63 -9.85
N ARG A 63 -6.17 3.86 -10.41
CA ARG A 63 -6.47 2.71 -11.28
C ARG A 63 -6.29 1.42 -10.50
N GLN A 64 -7.33 0.58 -10.46
CA GLN A 64 -7.22 -0.76 -9.90
C GLN A 64 -6.51 -1.70 -10.87
N ALA A 65 -5.57 -2.47 -10.35
CA ALA A 65 -4.80 -3.47 -11.07
C ALA A 65 -5.19 -4.89 -10.66
#